data_AF-A0A2N0QZT0-F1
#
_entry.id   AF-A0A2N0QZT0-F1
#
_cell.length_a   1.000
_cell.length_b   1.000
_cell.length_c   1.000
_cell.angle_alpha   90.00
_cell.angle_beta   90.00
_cell.angle_gamma   90.00
#
_symmetry.space_group_name_H-M   'P 1'
#
loop_
_entity.id
_entity.type
_entity.pdbx_description
1 polymer ?
#
loop_
_entity_poly.entity_id
_entity_poly.type
_entity_poly.pdbx_seq_one_letter_code
_entity_poly.pdbx_strand_id
1 'polypeptide(L)'
;FSQLDIYLATYPDRMHHLDLGLYKYQVIYTQEMLKNICGQAAVDKLDERLATIPRFPGLKIFKHGLKNIKLFTANKYRSMMKVFLFVIEGLIIKYSTEQNSKKQDDTLVDVYYRWNKIYSRSGLKLPKLHNWVYHIINSIEEFGAINGFTTETYEFLHKDYVKIPYRSSNKREAIGQIINTVSIFLKSFFNNIHLYFKNHLFYRFKSNQL
;
A
#
# COMPACT_ATOMS: atom_id res chain seq x y z
N PHE A 1 33.90 -27.25 -31.86
CA PHE A 1 32.62 -26.66 -31.45
C PHE A 1 32.57 -26.40 -29.94
N SER A 2 33.52 -25.63 -29.38
CA SER A 2 33.60 -25.34 -27.94
C SER A 2 33.23 -23.89 -27.58
N GLN A 3 32.75 -23.11 -28.55
CA GLN A 3 32.47 -21.67 -28.40
C GLN A 3 30.99 -21.31 -28.50
N LEU A 4 30.10 -22.30 -28.73
CA LEU A 4 28.67 -22.06 -28.86
C LEU A 4 27.94 -22.70 -27.67
N ASP A 5 27.90 -21.97 -26.56
CA ASP A 5 27.02 -22.32 -25.45
C ASP A 5 25.60 -21.85 -25.79
N ILE A 6 24.76 -22.81 -26.21
CA ILE A 6 23.36 -22.55 -26.58
C ILE A 6 22.55 -21.94 -25.42
N TYR A 7 22.98 -22.15 -24.16
CA TYR A 7 22.34 -21.58 -22.99
C TYR A 7 22.64 -20.08 -22.83
N LEU A 8 23.74 -19.58 -23.41
CA LEU A 8 24.05 -18.15 -23.49
C LEU A 8 23.38 -17.47 -24.71
N ALA A 9 22.99 -18.25 -25.72
CA ALA A 9 22.42 -17.73 -26.96
C ALA A 9 20.93 -17.35 -26.85
N THR A 10 20.22 -17.84 -25.83
CA THR A 10 18.80 -17.56 -25.61
C THR A 10 18.60 -16.71 -24.37
N TYR A 11 18.05 -15.50 -24.52
CA TYR A 11 17.71 -14.68 -23.36
C TYR A 11 16.52 -15.34 -22.64
N PRO A 12 16.66 -15.71 -21.36
CA PRO A 12 15.62 -16.45 -20.67
C PRO A 12 14.36 -15.59 -20.55
N ASP A 13 13.25 -16.08 -21.10
CA ASP A 13 11.97 -15.39 -20.98
C ASP A 13 11.51 -15.41 -19.53
N ARG A 14 11.60 -14.24 -18.88
CA ARG A 14 11.19 -14.02 -17.50
C ARG A 14 9.73 -14.42 -17.24
N MET A 15 8.82 -14.22 -18.19
CA MET A 15 7.42 -14.57 -17.94
C MET A 15 7.25 -16.09 -17.88
N HIS A 16 7.82 -16.82 -18.83
CA HIS A 16 7.64 -18.26 -18.91
C HIS A 16 8.49 -19.03 -17.90
N HIS A 17 9.76 -18.66 -17.73
CA HIS A 17 10.66 -19.38 -16.83
C HIS A 17 10.40 -19.04 -15.36
N LEU A 18 10.12 -17.76 -15.10
CA LEU A 18 10.22 -17.18 -13.76
C LEU A 18 8.81 -17.02 -13.15
N ASP A 19 7.89 -16.30 -13.82
CA ASP A 19 6.52 -16.12 -13.32
C ASP A 19 5.68 -17.41 -13.43
N LEU A 20 5.64 -18.04 -14.61
CA LEU A 20 4.82 -19.22 -14.91
C LEU A 20 5.50 -20.55 -14.61
N GLY A 21 6.83 -20.57 -14.55
CA GLY A 21 7.64 -21.76 -14.32
C GLY A 21 7.99 -21.94 -12.85
N LEU A 22 9.08 -21.31 -12.41
CA LEU A 22 9.68 -21.50 -11.09
C LEU A 22 8.76 -21.05 -9.95
N TYR A 23 8.18 -19.85 -10.01
CA TYR A 23 7.35 -19.36 -8.91
C TYR A 23 6.06 -20.18 -8.75
N LYS A 24 5.46 -20.60 -9.87
CA LYS A 24 4.34 -21.56 -9.85
C LYS A 24 4.73 -22.83 -9.09
N TYR A 25 5.87 -23.42 -9.44
CA TYR A 25 6.35 -24.63 -8.78
C TYR A 25 6.58 -24.40 -7.28
N GLN A 26 7.21 -23.28 -6.91
CA GLN A 26 7.48 -22.93 -5.51
C GLN A 26 6.19 -22.81 -4.68
N VAL A 27 5.13 -22.22 -5.22
CA VAL A 27 3.84 -22.08 -4.53
C VAL A 27 3.17 -23.44 -4.35
N ILE A 28 3.13 -24.26 -5.40
CA ILE A 28 2.57 -25.62 -5.34
C ILE A 28 3.32 -26.46 -4.30
N TYR A 29 4.66 -26.43 -4.36
CA TYR A 29 5.52 -27.13 -3.40
C TYR A 29 5.26 -26.67 -1.96
N THR A 30 5.06 -25.37 -1.74
CA THR A 30 4.75 -24.84 -0.40
C THR A 30 3.41 -25.36 0.12
N GLN A 31 2.39 -25.49 -0.74
CA GLN A 31 1.10 -26.06 -0.33
C GLN A 31 1.23 -27.55 0.05
N GLU A 32 1.97 -28.33 -0.74
CA GLU A 32 2.23 -29.74 -0.44
C GLU A 32 3.04 -29.91 0.84
N MET A 33 4.09 -29.10 1.02
CA MET A 33 4.91 -29.08 2.23
C MET A 33 4.07 -28.74 3.46
N LEU A 34 3.24 -27.70 3.40
CA LEU A 34 2.36 -27.32 4.52
C LEU A 34 1.35 -28.42 4.83
N LYS A 35 0.79 -29.08 3.82
CA LYS A 35 -0.12 -30.20 4.01
C LYS A 35 0.57 -31.36 4.73
N ASN A 36 1.82 -31.65 4.39
CA ASN A 36 2.58 -32.75 4.98
C ASN A 36 3.00 -32.46 6.43
N ILE A 37 3.45 -31.24 6.73
CA ILE A 37 3.97 -30.88 8.06
C ILE A 37 2.83 -30.53 9.03
N CYS A 38 1.85 -29.75 8.57
CA CYS A 38 0.84 -29.12 9.41
C CYS A 38 -0.59 -29.62 9.15
N GLY A 39 -0.75 -30.55 8.20
CA GLY A 39 -2.05 -31.06 7.78
C GLY A 39 -2.86 -30.09 6.91
N GLN A 40 -4.08 -30.51 6.57
CA GLN A 40 -4.97 -29.75 5.67
C GLN A 40 -5.40 -28.39 6.27
N ALA A 41 -5.46 -28.28 7.60
CA ALA A 41 -5.87 -27.06 8.30
C ALA A 41 -4.95 -25.86 7.98
N ALA A 42 -3.64 -26.08 7.81
CA ALA A 42 -2.71 -25.01 7.46
C ALA A 42 -2.91 -24.51 6.03
N VAL A 43 -3.19 -25.41 5.08
CA VAL A 43 -3.49 -25.07 3.69
C VAL A 43 -4.80 -24.29 3.60
N ASP A 44 -5.81 -24.70 4.37
CA ASP A 44 -7.09 -23.99 4.43
C ASP A 44 -6.90 -22.59 5.02
N LYS A 45 -6.03 -22.44 6.04
CA LYS A 45 -5.70 -21.14 6.61
C LYS A 45 -4.92 -20.25 5.64
N LEU A 46 -4.04 -20.83 4.83
CA LEU A 46 -3.32 -20.13 3.76
C LEU A 46 -4.31 -19.54 2.75
N ASP A 47 -5.27 -20.34 2.30
CA ASP A 47 -6.31 -19.90 1.36
C ASP A 47 -7.21 -18.81 1.96
N GLU A 48 -7.58 -18.95 3.24
CA GLU A 48 -8.34 -17.94 3.99
C GLU A 48 -7.55 -16.63 4.05
N ARG A 49 -6.27 -16.67 4.43
CA ARG A 49 -5.39 -15.48 4.49
C ARG A 49 -5.32 -14.79 3.12
N LEU A 50 -5.13 -15.54 2.03
CA LEU A 50 -5.14 -14.98 0.67
C LEU A 50 -6.47 -14.32 0.30
N ALA A 51 -7.60 -14.89 0.72
CA ALA A 51 -8.92 -14.36 0.45
C ALA A 51 -9.22 -13.08 1.26
N THR A 52 -8.66 -12.96 2.47
CA THR A 52 -8.85 -11.79 3.35
C THR A 52 -8.06 -10.55 2.95
N ILE A 53 -7.13 -10.66 1.98
CA ILE A 53 -6.30 -9.53 1.55
C ILE A 53 -7.20 -8.39 1.02
N PRO A 54 -7.03 -7.16 1.55
CA PRO A 54 -7.85 -6.03 1.12
C PRO A 54 -7.61 -5.67 -0.34
N ARG A 55 -8.64 -5.08 -0.97
CA ARG A 55 -8.55 -4.68 -2.38
C ARG A 55 -7.59 -3.49 -2.51
N PHE A 56 -6.61 -3.61 -3.40
CA PHE A 56 -5.70 -2.52 -3.74
C PHE A 56 -5.61 -2.33 -5.27
N PRO A 57 -5.59 -1.09 -5.78
CA PRO A 57 -5.44 -0.83 -7.21
C PRO A 57 -4.18 -1.52 -7.79
N GLY A 58 -4.36 -2.31 -8.85
CA GLY A 58 -3.25 -3.04 -9.48
C GLY A 58 -2.83 -4.35 -8.77
N LEU A 59 -3.54 -4.75 -7.70
CA LEU A 59 -3.39 -6.06 -7.07
C LEU A 59 -4.59 -6.96 -7.43
N LYS A 60 -4.32 -8.16 -7.95
CA LYS A 60 -5.38 -9.16 -8.16
C LYS A 60 -5.69 -9.90 -6.85
N ILE A 61 -6.98 -10.08 -6.57
CA ILE A 61 -7.49 -10.70 -5.33
C ILE A 61 -7.75 -12.19 -5.58
N PHE A 62 -7.44 -13.02 -4.59
CA PHE A 62 -7.64 -14.46 -4.60
C PHE A 62 -8.84 -14.86 -3.71
N LYS A 63 -10.06 -14.47 -4.10
CA LYS A 63 -11.28 -14.60 -3.28
C LYS A 63 -11.61 -16.03 -2.82
N HIS A 64 -11.12 -17.05 -3.53
CA HIS A 64 -11.37 -18.47 -3.23
C HIS A 64 -10.06 -19.22 -2.95
N GLY A 65 -9.02 -18.52 -2.51
CA GLY A 65 -7.69 -19.09 -2.34
C GLY A 65 -7.10 -19.59 -3.66
N LEU A 66 -6.22 -20.59 -3.56
CA LEU A 66 -5.51 -21.20 -4.68
C LEU A 66 -6.22 -22.41 -5.27
N LYS A 67 -7.10 -23.08 -4.51
CA LYS A 67 -7.77 -24.34 -4.89
C LYS A 67 -8.59 -24.27 -6.19
N ASN A 68 -9.21 -23.14 -6.50
CA ASN A 68 -10.17 -23.02 -7.61
C ASN A 68 -9.62 -22.35 -8.87
N ILE A 69 -8.31 -22.13 -8.96
CA ILE A 69 -7.73 -21.35 -10.05
C ILE A 69 -7.33 -22.27 -11.21
N LYS A 70 -8.25 -22.43 -12.16
CA LYS A 70 -8.06 -23.25 -13.37
C LYS A 70 -6.84 -22.86 -14.22
N LEU A 71 -6.48 -21.57 -14.22
CA LEU A 71 -5.29 -21.09 -14.92
C LEU A 71 -4.74 -19.83 -14.24
N PHE A 72 -3.48 -19.90 -13.83
CA PHE A 72 -2.73 -18.74 -13.37
C PHE A 72 -2.03 -18.08 -14.55
N THR A 73 -2.46 -16.86 -14.88
CA THR A 73 -1.72 -15.96 -15.77
C THR A 73 -0.54 -15.34 -15.03
N ALA A 74 0.53 -14.95 -15.73
CA ALA A 74 1.69 -14.29 -15.13
C ALA A 74 1.33 -13.09 -14.22
N ASN A 75 0.34 -12.28 -14.61
CA ASN A 75 -0.13 -11.14 -13.80
C ASN A 75 -0.71 -11.55 -12.43
N LYS A 76 -1.31 -12.74 -12.31
CA LYS A 76 -1.78 -13.27 -11.03
C LYS A 76 -0.58 -13.65 -10.16
N TYR A 77 0.40 -14.37 -10.69
CA TYR A 77 1.63 -14.70 -9.96
C TYR A 77 2.38 -13.46 -9.49
N ARG A 78 2.52 -12.44 -10.33
CA ARG A 78 3.11 -11.15 -9.94
C ARG A 78 2.34 -10.44 -8.82
N SER A 79 1.02 -10.55 -8.81
CA SER A 79 0.20 -10.03 -7.71
C SER A 79 0.42 -10.84 -6.44
N MET A 80 0.51 -12.16 -6.56
CA MET A 80 0.74 -13.08 -5.45
C MET A 80 2.12 -12.86 -4.81
N MET A 81 3.20 -12.73 -5.60
CA MET A 81 4.56 -12.44 -5.10
C MET A 81 4.60 -11.29 -4.09
N LYS A 82 3.79 -10.24 -4.32
CA LYS A 82 3.73 -9.05 -3.45
C LYS A 82 3.11 -9.34 -2.08
N VAL A 83 2.25 -10.34 -1.97
CA VAL A 83 1.43 -10.60 -0.77
C VAL A 83 1.69 -11.94 -0.11
N PHE A 84 2.27 -12.90 -0.84
CA PHE A 84 2.42 -14.28 -0.40
C PHE A 84 3.30 -14.42 0.84
N LEU A 85 4.30 -13.54 1.00
CA LEU A 85 5.17 -13.50 2.18
C LEU A 85 4.36 -13.35 3.47
N PHE A 86 3.39 -12.42 3.49
CA PHE A 86 2.52 -12.19 4.64
C PHE A 86 1.51 -13.32 4.88
N VAL A 87 1.20 -14.07 3.83
CA VAL A 87 0.27 -15.20 3.92
C VAL A 87 0.92 -16.37 4.63
N ILE A 88 2.18 -16.69 4.27
CA ILE A 88 2.89 -17.86 4.79
C ILE A 88 3.48 -17.64 6.19
N GLU A 89 3.84 -16.40 6.53
CA GLU A 89 4.48 -16.05 7.80
C GLU A 89 3.69 -16.55 9.01
N GLY A 90 4.35 -17.30 9.89
CA GLY A 90 3.80 -17.85 11.11
C GLY A 90 2.77 -18.95 10.92
N LEU A 91 2.56 -19.47 9.70
CA LEU A 91 1.66 -20.62 9.49
C LEU A 91 2.24 -21.87 10.12
N ILE A 92 3.54 -22.14 9.96
CA ILE A 92 4.15 -23.38 10.47
C ILE A 92 4.18 -23.33 12.00
N ILE A 93 4.53 -22.18 12.58
CA ILE A 93 4.54 -21.99 14.04
C ILE A 93 3.17 -22.28 14.66
N LYS A 94 2.09 -21.90 13.98
CA LYS A 94 0.74 -22.04 14.51
C LYS A 94 0.20 -23.47 14.47
N TYR A 95 0.53 -24.22 13.43
CA TYR A 95 -0.08 -25.54 13.18
C TYR A 95 0.89 -26.72 13.37
N SER A 96 2.20 -26.48 13.41
CA SER A 96 3.18 -27.52 13.73
C SER A 96 3.32 -27.68 15.24
N THR A 97 3.42 -28.93 15.70
CA THR A 97 3.71 -29.28 17.09
C THR A 97 5.21 -29.45 17.36
N GLU A 98 6.06 -29.28 16.34
CA GLU A 98 7.50 -29.49 16.46
C GLU A 98 8.23 -28.31 17.11
N GLN A 99 9.24 -28.60 17.93
CA GLN A 99 10.12 -27.58 18.53
C GLN A 99 10.90 -26.77 17.47
N ASN A 100 11.10 -27.33 16.27
CA ASN A 100 11.81 -26.68 15.17
C ASN A 100 10.92 -25.82 14.25
N SER A 101 9.63 -25.72 14.54
CA SER A 101 8.62 -25.03 13.72
C SER A 101 9.00 -23.58 13.40
N LYS A 102 9.57 -22.85 14.37
CA LYS A 102 10.02 -21.47 14.16
C LYS A 102 11.14 -21.37 13.13
N LYS A 103 12.15 -22.23 13.23
CA LYS A 103 13.27 -22.23 12.28
C LYS A 103 12.80 -22.59 10.87
N GLN A 104 11.87 -23.54 10.75
CA GLN A 104 11.27 -23.91 9.46
C GLN A 104 10.47 -22.75 8.86
N ASP A 105 9.65 -22.07 9.66
CA ASP A 105 8.90 -20.88 9.24
C ASP A 105 9.82 -19.76 8.77
N ASP A 106 10.84 -19.42 9.57
CA ASP A 106 11.85 -18.41 9.23
C ASP A 106 12.57 -18.74 7.92
N THR A 107 12.95 -20.01 7.71
CA THR A 107 13.59 -20.43 6.46
C THR A 107 12.65 -20.33 5.26
N LEU A 108 11.37 -20.67 5.42
CA LEU A 108 10.38 -20.54 4.36
C LEU A 108 10.19 -19.07 3.98
N VAL A 109 10.01 -18.21 4.98
CA VAL A 109 9.87 -16.75 4.80
C VAL A 109 11.11 -16.17 4.12
N ASP A 110 12.32 -16.58 4.51
CA ASP A 110 13.58 -16.11 3.91
C ASP A 110 13.71 -16.51 2.43
N VAL A 111 13.30 -17.73 2.04
CA VAL A 111 13.28 -18.16 0.64
C VAL A 111 12.40 -17.23 -0.21
N TYR A 112 11.19 -16.91 0.26
CA TYR A 112 10.29 -16.00 -0.44
C TYR A 112 10.77 -14.55 -0.42
N TYR A 113 11.40 -14.10 0.67
CA TYR A 113 12.01 -12.78 0.77
C TYR A 113 13.14 -12.62 -0.26
N ARG A 114 14.06 -13.59 -0.34
CA ARG A 114 15.16 -13.59 -1.33
C ARG A 114 14.63 -13.60 -2.76
N TRP A 115 13.59 -14.39 -3.03
CA TRP A 115 12.91 -14.39 -4.33
C TRP A 115 12.37 -12.99 -4.67
N ASN A 116 11.62 -12.37 -3.76
CA ASN A 116 11.06 -11.04 -3.96
C ASN A 116 12.14 -9.95 -4.13
N LYS A 117 13.30 -10.12 -3.50
CA LYS A 117 14.45 -9.23 -3.67
C LYS A 117 15.00 -9.25 -5.11
N ILE A 118 15.01 -10.41 -5.76
CA ILE A 118 15.41 -10.55 -7.18
C ILE A 118 14.40 -9.84 -8.10
N TYR A 119 13.11 -9.91 -7.76
CA TYR A 119 12.04 -9.30 -8.56
C TYR A 119 11.90 -7.79 -8.38
N SER A 120 12.27 -7.29 -7.20
CA SER A 120 12.23 -5.88 -6.87
C SER A 120 13.46 -5.16 -7.44
N ARG A 121 13.26 -4.31 -8.44
CA ARG A 121 14.34 -3.45 -8.98
C ARG A 121 15.00 -2.56 -7.92
N SER A 122 14.28 -2.23 -6.84
CA SER A 122 14.82 -1.48 -5.70
C SER A 122 15.37 -2.36 -4.57
N GLY A 123 15.30 -3.69 -4.70
CA GLY A 123 15.71 -4.62 -3.65
C GLY A 123 14.86 -4.50 -2.38
N LEU A 124 13.57 -4.19 -2.52
CA LEU A 124 12.63 -3.90 -1.43
C LEU A 124 13.03 -2.69 -0.57
N LYS A 125 13.96 -1.85 -1.04
CA LYS A 125 14.17 -0.51 -0.47
C LYS A 125 12.92 0.32 -0.78
N LEU A 126 12.07 0.51 0.23
CA LEU A 126 10.89 1.35 0.19
C LEU A 126 11.21 2.61 1.00
N PRO A 127 11.74 3.69 0.38
CA PRO A 127 12.22 4.86 1.12
C PRO A 127 11.17 5.46 2.04
N LYS A 128 9.90 5.47 1.62
CA LYS A 128 8.77 5.92 2.44
C LYS A 128 8.56 5.05 3.68
N LEU A 129 8.64 3.72 3.54
CA LEU A 129 8.51 2.79 4.66
C LEU A 129 9.71 2.87 5.60
N HIS A 130 10.92 2.98 5.06
CA HIS A 130 12.14 3.18 5.84
C HIS A 130 12.06 4.49 6.64
N ASN A 131 11.64 5.59 6.01
CA ASN A 131 11.41 6.85 6.70
C ASN A 131 10.37 6.70 7.83
N TRP A 132 9.30 5.96 7.56
CA TRP A 132 8.23 5.73 8.54
C TRP A 132 8.67 4.88 9.73
N VAL A 133 9.45 3.84 9.51
CA VAL A 133 9.92 2.94 10.59
C VAL A 133 11.05 3.56 11.41
N TYR A 134 12.00 4.25 10.77
CA TYR A 134 13.25 4.65 11.42
C TYR A 134 13.32 6.14 11.80
N HIS A 135 12.64 7.02 11.06
CA HIS A 135 12.85 8.47 11.20
C HIS A 135 11.63 9.21 11.75
N ILE A 136 10.41 8.66 11.55
CA ILE A 136 9.17 9.32 11.99
C ILE A 136 9.08 9.44 13.51
N ILE A 137 9.48 8.43 14.27
CA ILE A 137 9.44 8.48 15.74
C ILE A 137 10.40 9.56 16.24
N ASN A 138 11.67 9.52 15.81
CA ASN A 138 12.67 10.53 16.16
C ASN A 138 12.20 11.95 15.76
N SER A 139 11.57 12.09 14.60
CA SER A 139 11.03 13.39 14.15
C SER A 139 9.91 13.91 15.07
N ILE A 140 9.08 13.02 15.62
CA ILE A 140 8.02 13.42 16.57
C ILE A 140 8.64 13.85 17.91
N GLU A 141 9.66 13.14 18.37
CA GLU A 141 10.34 13.46 19.64
C GLU A 141 11.10 14.79 19.55
N GLU A 142 11.79 15.05 18.44
CA GLU A 142 12.59 16.26 18.24
C GLU A 142 11.75 17.49 17.85
N PHE A 143 10.72 17.31 17.01
CA PHE A 143 9.99 18.43 16.39
C PHE A 143 8.50 18.49 16.76
N GLY A 144 8.00 17.54 17.54
CA GLY A 144 6.60 17.47 17.93
C GLY A 144 5.67 16.93 16.83
N ALA A 145 4.41 17.36 16.84
CA ALA A 145 3.40 16.81 15.93
C ALA A 145 3.76 17.05 14.45
N ILE A 146 3.78 15.97 13.66
CA ILE A 146 4.16 15.96 12.24
C ILE A 146 3.34 16.91 11.38
N ASN A 147 2.09 17.20 11.79
CA ASN A 147 1.14 18.02 11.04
C ASN A 147 1.73 19.38 10.62
N GLY A 148 2.61 19.97 11.43
CA GLY A 148 3.28 21.25 11.12
C GLY A 148 4.33 21.17 10.00
N PHE A 149 4.83 19.97 9.68
CA PHE A 149 5.88 19.73 8.70
C PHE A 149 5.39 19.04 7.42
N THR A 150 4.12 18.64 7.37
CA THR A 150 3.54 18.02 6.17
C THR A 150 3.16 19.07 5.13
N THR A 151 3.14 18.65 3.86
CA THR A 151 2.62 19.48 2.77
C THR A 151 1.09 19.54 2.76
N GLU A 152 0.39 18.84 3.65
CA GLU A 152 -1.08 18.72 3.65
C GLU A 152 -1.76 20.09 3.73
N THR A 153 -1.31 20.97 4.63
CA THR A 153 -1.83 22.34 4.76
C THR A 153 -1.64 23.12 3.46
N TYR A 154 -0.44 23.07 2.89
CA TYR A 154 -0.13 23.78 1.64
C TYR A 154 -0.92 23.21 0.45
N GLU A 155 -1.08 21.89 0.37
CA GLU A 155 -1.86 21.21 -0.66
C GLU A 155 -3.35 21.52 -0.57
N PHE A 156 -3.89 21.57 0.66
CA PHE A 156 -5.26 21.98 0.94
C PHE A 156 -5.50 23.42 0.49
N LEU A 157 -4.66 24.36 0.95
CA LEU A 157 -4.74 25.77 0.55
C LEU A 157 -4.59 25.94 -0.97
N HIS A 158 -3.63 25.24 -1.58
CA HIS A 158 -3.42 25.30 -3.02
C HIS A 158 -4.60 24.73 -3.82
N LYS A 159 -5.30 23.72 -3.28
CA LYS A 159 -6.55 23.23 -3.90
C LYS A 159 -7.63 24.30 -3.91
N ASP A 160 -7.88 24.94 -2.77
CA ASP A 160 -8.99 25.86 -2.58
C ASP A 160 -8.73 27.25 -3.18
N TYR A 161 -7.51 27.76 -3.05
CA TYR A 161 -7.16 29.10 -3.50
C TYR A 161 -6.58 29.16 -4.91
N VAL A 162 -6.11 28.03 -5.46
CA VAL A 162 -5.49 28.00 -6.80
C VAL A 162 -6.24 27.07 -7.73
N LYS A 163 -6.32 25.77 -7.44
CA LYS A 163 -6.87 24.78 -8.39
C LYS A 163 -8.36 24.99 -8.67
N ILE A 164 -9.18 25.24 -7.65
CA ILE A 164 -10.63 25.43 -7.81
C ILE A 164 -10.93 26.73 -8.59
N PRO A 165 -10.42 27.91 -8.19
CA PRO A 165 -10.59 29.16 -8.93
C PRO A 165 -10.05 29.09 -10.36
N TYR A 166 -8.92 28.41 -10.56
CA TYR A 166 -8.36 28.21 -11.90
C TYR A 166 -9.29 27.36 -12.78
N ARG A 167 -9.88 26.29 -12.23
CA ARG A 167 -10.84 25.43 -12.96
C ARG A 167 -12.14 26.16 -13.30
N SER A 168 -12.61 27.06 -12.44
CA SER A 168 -13.78 27.90 -12.72
C SER A 168 -13.50 29.09 -13.63
N SER A 169 -12.22 29.40 -13.89
CA SER A 169 -11.81 30.48 -14.80
C SER A 169 -11.99 30.10 -16.27
N ASN A 170 -12.11 31.10 -17.14
CA ASN A 170 -12.11 30.88 -18.59
C ASN A 170 -10.68 30.71 -19.17
N LYS A 171 -9.66 30.68 -18.30
CA LYS A 171 -8.21 30.52 -18.61
C LYS A 171 -7.58 31.64 -19.44
N ARG A 172 -8.31 32.70 -19.80
CA ARG A 172 -7.75 33.93 -20.36
C ARG A 172 -7.45 34.89 -19.21
N GLU A 173 -6.21 35.35 -19.07
CA GLU A 173 -5.75 36.15 -17.92
C GLU A 173 -6.13 35.52 -16.56
N ALA A 174 -5.87 34.21 -16.43
CA ALA A 174 -6.37 33.39 -15.32
C ALA A 174 -5.98 33.91 -13.92
N ILE A 175 -4.83 34.57 -13.78
CA ILE A 175 -4.35 35.09 -12.50
C ILE A 175 -5.30 36.13 -11.92
N GLY A 176 -5.77 37.09 -12.75
CA GLY A 176 -6.72 38.11 -12.31
C GLY A 176 -8.05 37.51 -11.88
N GLN A 177 -8.52 36.48 -12.59
CA GLN A 177 -9.76 35.79 -12.27
C GLN A 177 -9.66 34.97 -10.97
N ILE A 178 -8.52 34.32 -10.74
CA ILE A 178 -8.24 33.61 -9.48
C ILE A 178 -8.27 34.61 -8.32
N ILE A 179 -7.54 35.73 -8.42
CA ILE A 179 -7.47 36.75 -7.38
C ILE A 179 -8.86 37.31 -7.06
N ASN A 180 -9.66 37.63 -8.09
CA ASN A 180 -11.02 38.13 -7.90
C ASN A 180 -11.93 37.11 -7.22
N THR A 181 -11.87 35.84 -7.64
CA THR A 181 -12.68 34.76 -7.06
C THR A 181 -12.34 34.53 -5.59
N VAL A 182 -11.04 34.49 -5.27
CA VAL A 182 -10.55 34.35 -3.89
C VAL A 182 -10.95 35.56 -3.03
N SER A 183 -10.85 36.78 -3.57
CA SER A 183 -11.24 38.00 -2.86
C SER A 183 -12.73 38.00 -2.48
N ILE A 184 -13.61 37.56 -3.39
CA ILE A 184 -15.06 37.44 -3.12
C ILE A 184 -15.31 36.39 -2.03
N PHE A 185 -14.65 35.24 -2.12
CA PHE A 185 -14.78 34.17 -1.14
C PHE A 185 -14.35 34.63 0.26
N LEU A 186 -13.19 35.28 0.38
CA LEU A 186 -12.69 35.80 1.66
C LEU A 186 -13.64 36.86 2.25
N LYS A 187 -14.13 37.80 1.43
CA LYS A 187 -15.11 38.80 1.89
C LYS A 187 -16.38 38.15 2.43
N SER A 188 -16.92 37.15 1.74
CA SER A 188 -18.09 36.39 2.18
C SER A 188 -17.83 35.65 3.49
N PHE A 189 -16.67 35.01 3.62
CA PHE A 189 -16.27 34.28 4.81
C PHE A 189 -16.14 35.20 6.04
N PHE A 190 -15.44 36.32 5.93
CA PHE A 190 -15.30 37.29 7.02
C PHE A 190 -16.64 37.93 7.40
N ASN A 191 -17.50 38.22 6.44
CA ASN A 191 -18.84 38.74 6.72
C ASN A 191 -19.69 37.71 7.48
N ASN A 192 -19.64 36.43 7.10
CA ASN A 192 -20.37 35.37 7.80
C ASN A 192 -19.84 35.15 9.23
N ILE A 193 -18.52 35.19 9.42
CA ILE A 193 -17.92 35.14 10.77
C ILE A 193 -18.36 36.34 11.60
N HIS A 194 -18.29 37.54 11.04
CA HIS A 194 -18.71 38.76 11.73
C HIS A 194 -20.19 38.70 12.13
N LEU A 195 -21.07 38.25 11.22
CA LEU A 195 -22.50 38.03 11.49
C LEU A 195 -22.72 36.98 12.57
N TYR A 196 -21.97 35.87 12.55
CA TYR A 196 -22.05 34.82 13.57
C TYR A 196 -21.69 35.36 14.95
N PHE A 197 -20.55 36.06 15.09
CA PHE A 197 -20.15 36.68 16.36
C PHE A 197 -21.11 37.78 16.82
N LYS A 198 -21.60 38.61 15.90
CA LYS A 198 -22.57 39.66 16.20
C LYS A 198 -23.88 39.07 16.75
N ASN A 199 -24.41 38.04 16.10
CA ASN A 199 -25.63 37.36 16.55
C ASN A 199 -25.41 36.63 17.88
N HIS A 200 -24.30 35.91 18.04
CA HIS A 200 -24.03 35.14 19.27
C HIS A 200 -23.68 36.02 20.49
N LEU A 201 -23.07 37.19 20.28
CA LEU A 201 -22.90 38.20 21.34
C LEU A 201 -24.22 38.90 21.68
N PHE A 202 -25.08 39.16 20.70
CA PHE A 202 -26.39 39.78 20.92
C PHE A 202 -27.33 38.90 21.77
N TYR A 203 -27.29 37.57 21.61
CA TYR A 203 -28.04 36.65 22.47
C TYR A 203 -27.52 36.61 23.92
N ARG A 204 -26.21 36.81 24.15
CA ARG A 204 -25.61 36.78 25.49
C ARG A 204 -25.88 38.05 26.31
N PHE A 205 -26.17 39.18 25.65
CA PHE A 205 -26.59 40.42 26.34
C PHE A 205 -28.08 40.44 26.69
N LYS A 206 -28.94 39.79 25.90
CA LYS A 206 -30.39 39.71 26.20
C LYS A 206 -30.74 38.75 27.34
N SER A 207 -29.93 37.70 27.57
CA SER A 207 -30.15 36.73 28.66
C SER A 207 -29.71 37.23 30.04
N ASN A 208 -29.00 38.37 30.13
CA ASN A 208 -28.54 38.97 31.39
C ASN A 208 -29.38 40.20 31.80
N GLN A 209 -30.54 40.42 31.17
CA GLN A 209 -31.49 41.50 31.51
C GLN A 209 -32.90 40.98 31.86
N LEU A 210 -33.02 39.71 32.26
CA LEU A 210 -34.23 39.13 32.88
C LEU A 210 -33.88 38.63 34.28
#